data_AF-A0A6P2AFM6-F1
#
_entry.id   AF-A0A6P2AFM6-F1
#
_cell.length_a   1.000
_cell.length_b   1.000
_cell.length_c   1.000
_cell.angle_alpha   90.00
_cell.angle_beta   90.00
_cell.angle_gamma   90.00
#
_symmetry.space_group_name_H-M   'P 1'
#
loop_
_entity.id
_entity.type
_entity.pdbx_description
1 polymer ?
#
loop_
_entity_poly.entity_id
_entity_poly.type
_entity_poly.pdbx_seq_one_letter_code
_entity_poly.pdbx_strand_id
1 'polypeptide(L)'
;MWLTAFLLGILCGILLGGLGVFLLLYLQQNKPKTQKKTAETPQDYEYLATLAEIKHLLSRIPQNYLDKSTYQQTQEKLSRQLQQLREELQTSPRREFTQLPTIPTPQPPSYPQQPSQNYSLRECIQIYNQKPTQLLECVINYAEVVELDERQASRRRAIDSTTIILDICYGGHFWVVQIDESNNYYLFPNNHQINFSQAFTAKALFNGYLEDDKSTFTVINPALVTPINDKQWQLLKKGDLQLVNHV
;
A
#
# COMPACT_ATOMS: atom_id res chain seq x y z
N MET A 1 -30.58 50.85 40.23
CA MET A 1 -30.56 50.34 38.85
C MET A 1 -29.28 49.57 38.46
N TRP A 2 -28.11 49.85 39.05
CA TRP A 2 -26.87 49.12 38.69
C TRP A 2 -26.79 47.66 39.19
N LEU A 3 -27.39 47.37 40.35
CA LEU A 3 -27.34 46.03 40.95
C LEU A 3 -28.07 44.96 40.11
N THR A 4 -29.18 45.33 39.47
CA THR A 4 -29.96 44.42 38.62
C THR A 4 -29.22 44.09 37.31
N ALA A 5 -28.50 45.06 36.74
CA ALA A 5 -27.67 44.84 35.56
C ALA A 5 -26.46 43.93 35.87
N PHE A 6 -25.85 44.10 37.04
CA PHE A 6 -24.73 43.26 37.48
C PHE A 6 -25.15 41.81 37.72
N LEU A 7 -26.29 41.59 38.39
CA LEU A 7 -26.84 40.25 38.62
C LEU A 7 -27.23 39.56 37.30
N LEU A 8 -27.80 40.30 36.34
CA LEU A 8 -28.14 39.77 35.03
C LEU A 8 -26.88 39.36 34.23
N GLY A 9 -25.80 40.14 34.34
CA GLY A 9 -24.51 39.81 33.73
C GLY A 9 -23.89 38.52 34.27
N ILE A 10 -23.94 38.32 35.59
CA ILE A 10 -23.47 37.08 36.23
C ILE A 10 -24.31 35.87 35.78
N LEU A 11 -25.64 36.02 35.73
CA LEU A 11 -26.54 34.95 35.32
C LEU A 11 -26.26 34.52 33.87
N CYS A 12 -26.03 35.48 32.98
CA CYS A 12 -25.72 35.22 31.57
C CYS A 12 -24.35 34.54 31.40
N GLY A 13 -23.36 34.94 32.18
CA GLY A 13 -22.04 34.31 32.20
C GLY A 13 -22.06 32.84 32.65
N ILE A 14 -22.84 32.54 33.68
CA ILE A 14 -23.00 31.15 34.18
C ILE A 14 -23.72 30.29 33.15
N LEU A 15 -24.77 30.81 32.51
CA LEU A 15 -25.50 30.09 31.46
C LEU A 15 -24.61 29.78 30.25
N LEU A 16 -23.84 30.76 29.75
CA LEU A 16 -22.95 30.56 28.60
C LEU A 16 -21.78 29.62 28.94
N GLY A 17 -21.19 29.75 30.13
CA GLY A 17 -20.12 28.87 30.60
C GLY A 17 -20.60 27.42 30.79
N GLY A 18 -21.78 27.24 31.38
CA GLY A 18 -22.38 25.92 31.58
C GLY A 18 -22.72 25.22 30.26
N LEU A 19 -23.25 25.96 29.28
CA LEU A 19 -23.58 25.41 27.96
C LEU A 19 -22.33 24.98 27.19
N GLY A 20 -21.23 25.74 27.31
CA GLY A 20 -19.94 25.37 26.72
C GLY A 20 -19.35 24.07 27.29
N VAL A 21 -19.38 23.91 28.63
CA VAL A 21 -18.92 22.69 29.29
C VAL A 21 -19.81 21.50 28.95
N PHE A 22 -21.13 21.70 28.92
CA PHE A 22 -22.08 20.66 28.54
C PHE A 22 -21.87 20.18 27.09
N LEU A 23 -21.64 21.11 26.15
CA LEU A 23 -21.33 20.77 24.76
C LEU A 23 -20.02 19.97 24.64
N LEU A 24 -19.00 20.35 25.42
CA LEU A 24 -17.71 19.66 25.47
C LEU A 24 -17.85 18.22 25.99
N LEU A 25 -18.63 18.02 27.06
CA LEU A 25 -18.92 16.70 27.60
C LEU A 25 -19.79 15.86 26.65
N TYR A 26 -20.75 16.49 25.98
CA TYR A 26 -21.60 15.84 24.97
C TYR A 26 -20.76 15.36 23.77
N LEU A 27 -19.82 16.17 23.29
CA LEU A 27 -18.88 15.80 22.23
C LEU A 27 -17.90 14.71 22.66
N GLN A 28 -17.50 14.68 23.94
CA GLN A 28 -16.67 13.59 24.48
C GLN A 28 -17.44 12.27 24.59
N GLN A 29 -18.71 12.30 25.03
CA GLN A 29 -19.54 11.10 25.13
C GLN A 29 -19.93 10.52 23.77
N ASN A 30 -20.13 11.37 22.76
CA ASN A 30 -20.51 10.95 21.42
C ASN A 30 -19.35 10.69 20.47
N LYS A 31 -18.10 10.58 20.97
CA LYS A 31 -17.03 9.99 20.15
C LYS A 31 -17.46 8.58 19.77
N PRO A 32 -17.65 8.27 18.47
CA PRO A 32 -18.04 6.95 18.05
C PRO A 32 -16.99 5.99 18.56
N LYS A 33 -17.38 5.10 19.47
CA LYS A 33 -16.54 3.96 19.85
C LYS A 33 -16.30 3.20 18.56
N THR A 34 -15.13 3.38 17.96
CA THR A 34 -14.63 2.49 16.93
C THR A 34 -14.44 1.16 17.64
N GLN A 35 -15.50 0.35 17.67
CA GLN A 35 -15.37 -1.06 17.96
C GLN A 35 -14.43 -1.59 16.88
N LYS A 36 -13.17 -1.84 17.26
CA LYS A 36 -12.34 -2.82 16.57
C LYS A 36 -13.09 -4.13 16.72
N LYS A 37 -13.95 -4.41 15.74
CA LYS A 37 -14.49 -5.75 15.54
C LYS A 37 -13.31 -6.56 15.04
N THR A 38 -12.65 -7.25 15.97
CA THR A 38 -11.65 -8.26 15.64
C THR A 38 -12.35 -9.28 14.74
N ALA A 39 -11.87 -9.39 13.49
CA ALA A 39 -12.21 -10.48 12.59
C ALA A 39 -11.72 -11.77 13.25
N GLU A 40 -12.61 -12.58 13.83
CA GLU A 40 -12.23 -13.83 14.51
C GLU A 40 -12.34 -15.05 13.59
N THR A 41 -12.59 -14.85 12.30
CA THR A 41 -12.70 -15.94 11.32
C THR A 41 -11.86 -15.69 10.07
N PRO A 42 -11.17 -16.71 9.50
CA PRO A 42 -10.31 -16.57 8.31
C PRO A 42 -10.99 -15.91 7.09
N GLN A 43 -12.30 -16.13 6.92
CA GLN A 43 -13.10 -15.48 5.86
C GLN A 43 -13.25 -13.96 6.04
N ASP A 44 -13.21 -13.45 7.28
CA ASP A 44 -13.30 -12.01 7.54
C ASP A 44 -12.00 -11.27 7.14
N TYR A 45 -10.84 -11.95 7.17
CA TYR A 45 -9.56 -11.36 6.75
C TYR A 45 -9.43 -11.26 5.23
N GLU A 46 -9.84 -12.32 4.51
CA GLU A 46 -9.92 -12.32 3.05
C GLU A 46 -10.93 -11.27 2.54
N TYR A 47 -12.01 -11.07 3.31
CA TYR A 47 -13.03 -10.06 3.04
C TYR A 47 -12.57 -8.61 3.34
N LEU A 48 -11.82 -8.38 4.41
CA LEU A 48 -11.24 -7.06 4.69
C LEU A 48 -10.15 -6.69 3.67
N ALA A 49 -9.39 -7.68 3.18
CA ALA A 49 -8.40 -7.49 2.12
C ALA A 49 -9.07 -7.07 0.80
N THR A 50 -10.12 -7.78 0.37
CA THR A 50 -10.86 -7.42 -0.87
C THR A 50 -11.55 -6.05 -0.76
N LEU A 51 -12.08 -5.69 0.41
CA LEU A 51 -12.73 -4.39 0.62
C LEU A 51 -11.71 -3.23 0.68
N ALA A 52 -10.50 -3.48 1.19
CA ALA A 52 -9.40 -2.53 1.16
C ALA A 52 -8.84 -2.36 -0.27
N GLU A 53 -8.73 -3.46 -1.03
CA GLU A 53 -8.27 -3.46 -2.41
C GLU A 53 -9.22 -2.70 -3.34
N ILE A 54 -10.54 -2.88 -3.20
CA ILE A 54 -11.54 -2.14 -3.96
C ILE A 54 -11.50 -0.64 -3.64
N LYS A 55 -11.35 -0.26 -2.36
CA LYS A 55 -11.20 1.15 -1.97
C LYS A 55 -9.91 1.77 -2.51
N HIS A 56 -8.81 1.01 -2.51
CA HIS A 56 -7.54 1.44 -3.06
C HIS A 56 -7.62 1.63 -4.58
N LEU A 57 -8.27 0.70 -5.30
CA LEU A 57 -8.53 0.84 -6.74
C LEU A 57 -9.39 2.07 -7.05
N LEU A 58 -10.39 2.40 -6.21
CA LEU A 58 -11.19 3.61 -6.34
C LEU A 58 -10.38 4.90 -6.19
N SER A 59 -9.36 4.91 -5.33
CA SER A 59 -8.51 6.08 -5.11
C SER A 59 -7.51 6.35 -6.24
N ARG A 60 -7.25 5.34 -7.09
CA ARG A 60 -6.27 5.39 -8.19
C ARG A 60 -6.86 5.78 -9.55
N ILE A 61 -8.18 5.90 -9.69
CA ILE A 61 -8.78 6.37 -10.95
C ILE A 61 -8.50 7.88 -11.09
N PRO A 62 -7.69 8.33 -12.07
CA PRO A 62 -7.41 9.75 -12.24
C PRO A 62 -8.69 10.47 -12.65
N GLN A 63 -9.09 11.51 -11.89
CA GLN A 63 -10.26 12.35 -12.20
C GLN A 63 -10.21 12.97 -13.61
N ASN A 64 -9.04 13.02 -14.24
CA ASN A 64 -8.80 13.64 -15.54
C ASN A 64 -8.89 12.70 -16.76
N TYR A 65 -9.14 11.39 -16.59
CA TYR A 65 -9.11 10.42 -17.71
C TYR A 65 -10.44 9.74 -18.06
N LEU A 66 -11.53 10.08 -17.38
CA LEU A 66 -12.89 9.65 -17.75
C LEU A 66 -13.78 10.88 -17.89
N ASP A 67 -14.63 10.91 -18.93
CA ASP A 67 -15.74 11.86 -18.97
C ASP A 67 -16.54 11.75 -17.67
N LYS A 68 -16.97 12.89 -17.10
CA LYS A 68 -17.64 12.99 -15.80
C LYS A 68 -18.85 12.06 -15.72
N SER A 69 -19.53 11.83 -16.85
CA SER A 69 -20.63 10.88 -16.97
C SER A 69 -20.19 9.42 -16.75
N THR A 70 -19.06 9.02 -17.31
CA THR A 70 -18.51 7.66 -17.22
C THR A 70 -17.95 7.39 -15.82
N TYR A 71 -17.35 8.40 -15.19
CA TYR A 71 -16.89 8.30 -13.80
C TYR A 71 -18.06 8.07 -12.84
N GLN A 72 -19.14 8.87 -12.98
CA GLN A 72 -20.34 8.72 -12.17
C GLN A 72 -21.03 7.37 -12.40
N GLN A 73 -21.14 6.92 -13.66
CA GLN A 73 -21.72 5.62 -13.99
C GLN A 73 -20.90 4.46 -13.41
N THR A 74 -19.57 4.57 -13.40
CA THR A 74 -18.68 3.56 -12.80
C THR A 74 -18.82 3.53 -11.28
N GLN A 75 -18.90 4.69 -10.63
CA GLN A 75 -19.15 4.82 -9.19
C GLN A 75 -20.49 4.20 -8.79
N GLU A 76 -21.56 4.48 -9.55
CA GLU A 76 -22.88 3.92 -9.27
C GLU A 76 -22.93 2.40 -9.48
N LYS A 77 -22.35 1.90 -10.57
CA LYS A 77 -22.29 0.46 -10.86
C LYS A 77 -21.56 -0.30 -9.75
N LEU A 78 -20.43 0.22 -9.29
CA LEU A 78 -19.64 -0.39 -8.23
C LEU A 78 -20.34 -0.30 -6.87
N SER A 79 -21.01 0.82 -6.59
CA SER A 79 -21.82 0.98 -5.37
C SER A 79 -22.96 -0.04 -5.32
N ARG A 80 -23.62 -0.31 -6.46
CA ARG A 80 -24.65 -1.35 -6.57
C ARG A 80 -24.08 -2.75 -6.35
N GLN A 81 -22.91 -3.06 -6.89
CA GLN A 81 -22.26 -4.35 -6.65
C GLN A 81 -21.90 -4.54 -5.17
N LEU A 82 -21.41 -3.51 -4.49
CA LEU A 82 -21.16 -3.55 -3.05
C LEU A 82 -22.43 -3.75 -2.23
N GLN A 83 -23.54 -3.12 -2.64
CA GLN A 83 -24.84 -3.27 -1.99
C GLN A 83 -25.37 -4.71 -2.15
N GLN A 84 -25.30 -5.26 -3.36
CA GLN A 84 -25.71 -6.64 -3.66
C GLN A 84 -24.91 -7.66 -2.83
N LEU A 85 -23.58 -7.51 -2.79
CA LEU A 85 -22.73 -8.40 -2.00
C LEU A 85 -23.07 -8.33 -0.50
N ARG A 86 -23.45 -7.14 -0.01
CA ARG A 86 -23.89 -6.95 1.37
C ARG A 86 -25.23 -7.61 1.67
N GLU A 87 -26.16 -7.59 0.72
CA GLU A 87 -27.48 -8.21 0.84
C GLU A 87 -27.41 -9.74 0.72
N GLU A 88 -26.56 -10.27 -0.16
CA GLU A 88 -26.26 -11.71 -0.23
C GLU A 88 -25.69 -12.23 1.10
N LEU A 89 -24.84 -11.45 1.76
CA LEU A 89 -24.30 -11.78 3.08
C LEU A 89 -25.34 -11.72 4.20
N GLN A 90 -26.41 -10.94 4.07
CA GLN A 90 -27.50 -10.89 5.06
C GLN A 90 -28.58 -11.94 4.84
N THR A 91 -28.72 -12.43 3.60
CA THR A 91 -29.76 -13.40 3.21
C THR A 91 -29.26 -14.85 3.16
N SER A 92 -27.95 -15.07 3.19
CA SER A 92 -27.38 -16.42 3.25
C SER A 92 -27.69 -17.09 4.60
N PRO A 93 -28.36 -18.27 4.63
CA PRO A 93 -28.69 -18.94 5.87
C PRO A 93 -27.40 -19.30 6.59
N ARG A 94 -27.23 -18.79 7.81
CA ARG A 94 -26.20 -19.19 8.76
C ARG A 94 -26.27 -20.71 8.92
N ARG A 95 -25.42 -21.45 8.20
CA ARG A 95 -25.26 -22.88 8.43
C ARG A 95 -24.68 -23.02 9.83
N GLU A 96 -25.52 -23.42 10.77
CA GLU A 96 -25.08 -23.92 12.05
C GLU A 96 -24.21 -25.14 11.79
N PHE A 97 -22.90 -24.98 11.93
CA PHE A 97 -21.99 -26.11 12.00
C PHE A 97 -22.20 -26.77 13.37
N THR A 98 -23.08 -27.77 13.40
CA THR A 98 -23.16 -28.74 14.49
C THR A 98 -21.81 -29.44 14.59
N GLN A 99 -21.11 -29.19 15.71
CA GLN A 99 -20.01 -29.96 16.30
C GLN A 99 -19.15 -30.78 15.33
N LEU A 100 -18.01 -30.22 14.91
CA LEU A 100 -16.92 -31.05 14.36
C LEU A 100 -16.36 -31.98 15.45
N PRO A 101 -16.04 -33.24 15.12
CA PRO A 101 -15.32 -34.12 16.04
C PRO A 101 -13.97 -33.51 16.42
N THR A 102 -13.56 -33.66 17.68
CA THR A 102 -12.26 -33.23 18.18
C THR A 102 -11.15 -33.92 17.39
N ILE A 103 -10.61 -33.21 16.39
CA ILE A 103 -9.39 -33.60 15.70
C ILE A 103 -8.23 -33.26 16.66
N PRO A 104 -7.31 -34.19 16.96
CA PRO A 104 -6.12 -33.87 17.76
C PRO A 104 -5.38 -32.73 17.09
N THR A 105 -5.05 -31.71 17.88
CA THR A 105 -4.38 -30.48 17.47
C THR A 105 -3.26 -30.80 16.48
N PRO A 106 -3.40 -30.48 15.18
CA PRO A 106 -2.27 -30.54 14.28
C PRO A 106 -1.27 -29.54 14.82
N GLN A 107 -0.04 -30.00 15.05
CA GLN A 107 1.08 -29.08 15.23
C GLN A 107 1.02 -28.06 14.09
N PRO A 108 1.26 -26.77 14.36
CA PRO A 108 1.28 -25.75 13.32
C PRO A 108 2.16 -26.27 12.19
N PRO A 109 1.71 -26.19 10.92
CA PRO A 109 2.53 -26.65 9.81
C PRO A 109 3.89 -25.98 9.98
N SER A 110 4.91 -26.81 10.14
CA SER A 110 6.28 -26.34 10.07
C SER A 110 6.40 -25.81 8.65
N TYR A 111 6.28 -24.50 8.49
CA TYR A 111 6.68 -23.85 7.25
C TYR A 111 8.07 -24.40 6.98
N PRO A 112 8.33 -25.02 5.82
CA PRO A 112 9.69 -25.32 5.43
C PRO A 112 10.45 -24.02 5.66
N GLN A 113 11.47 -24.03 6.53
CA GLN A 113 12.43 -22.94 6.54
C GLN A 113 12.83 -22.79 5.08
N GLN A 114 12.48 -21.64 4.48
CA GLN A 114 12.82 -21.36 3.09
C GLN A 114 14.31 -21.69 2.96
N PRO A 115 14.70 -22.52 1.98
CA PRO A 115 16.12 -22.79 1.80
C PRO A 115 16.78 -21.43 1.66
N SER A 116 17.71 -21.12 2.56
CA SER A 116 18.59 -19.97 2.47
C SER A 116 19.49 -20.20 1.25
N GLN A 117 18.90 -20.05 0.07
CA GLN A 117 19.61 -20.01 -1.19
C GLN A 117 20.37 -18.69 -1.14
N ASN A 118 21.60 -18.77 -0.63
CA ASN A 118 22.50 -17.65 -0.48
C ASN A 118 23.06 -17.33 -1.86
N TYR A 119 22.19 -16.84 -2.75
CA TYR A 119 22.58 -16.39 -4.08
C TYR A 119 23.41 -15.12 -3.92
N SER A 120 24.50 -15.02 -4.66
CA SER A 120 25.18 -13.74 -4.84
C SER A 120 24.31 -12.79 -5.69
N LEU A 121 24.54 -11.48 -5.55
CA LEU A 121 23.87 -10.46 -6.39
C LEU A 121 23.99 -10.76 -7.89
N ARG A 122 25.15 -11.27 -8.31
CA ARG A 122 25.41 -11.64 -9.70
C ARG A 122 24.52 -12.80 -10.15
N GLU A 123 24.35 -13.81 -9.30
CA GLU A 123 23.47 -14.95 -9.60
C GLU A 123 22.02 -14.52 -9.67
N CYS A 124 21.55 -13.67 -8.75
CA CYS A 124 20.19 -13.11 -8.82
C CYS A 124 19.94 -12.35 -10.13
N ILE A 125 20.90 -11.52 -10.57
CA ILE A 125 20.80 -10.81 -11.85
C ILE A 125 20.75 -11.79 -13.03
N GLN A 126 21.56 -12.84 -13.01
CA GLN A 126 21.56 -13.87 -14.06
C GLN A 126 20.23 -14.63 -14.10
N ILE A 127 19.73 -15.08 -12.95
CA ILE A 127 18.44 -15.76 -12.80
C ILE A 127 17.32 -14.86 -13.34
N TYR A 128 17.31 -13.59 -12.91
CA TYR A 128 16.33 -12.60 -13.35
C TYR A 128 16.34 -12.41 -14.87
N ASN A 129 17.52 -12.17 -15.45
CA ASN A 129 17.65 -11.90 -16.88
C ASN A 129 17.31 -13.12 -17.74
N GLN A 130 17.46 -14.35 -17.23
CA GLN A 130 17.00 -15.55 -17.91
C GLN A 130 15.49 -15.73 -17.78
N LYS A 131 14.96 -15.64 -16.56
CA LYS A 131 13.53 -15.80 -16.29
C LYS A 131 13.14 -15.13 -14.96
N PRO A 132 12.49 -13.95 -14.98
CA PRO A 132 12.16 -13.17 -13.79
C PRO A 132 11.40 -13.98 -12.73
N THR A 133 10.48 -14.84 -13.16
CA THR A 133 9.65 -15.64 -12.25
C THR A 133 10.47 -16.58 -11.34
N GLN A 134 11.71 -16.92 -11.70
CA GLN A 134 12.57 -17.73 -10.83
C GLN A 134 13.07 -16.96 -9.61
N LEU A 135 13.07 -15.62 -9.66
CA LEU A 135 13.45 -14.77 -8.53
C LEU A 135 12.33 -14.62 -7.49
N LEU A 136 11.09 -15.05 -7.81
CA LEU A 136 9.92 -14.91 -6.93
C LEU A 136 10.13 -15.53 -5.53
N GLU A 137 10.90 -16.62 -5.44
CA GLU A 137 11.19 -17.27 -4.16
C GLU A 137 12.04 -16.40 -3.21
N CYS A 138 12.73 -15.39 -3.76
CA CYS A 138 13.59 -14.45 -3.03
C CYS A 138 12.91 -13.08 -2.80
N VAL A 139 11.68 -12.89 -3.30
CA VAL A 139 10.96 -11.62 -3.17
C VAL A 139 10.36 -11.51 -1.78
N ILE A 140 10.71 -10.43 -1.07
CA ILE A 140 10.21 -10.15 0.28
C ILE A 140 9.04 -9.16 0.26
N ASN A 141 8.99 -8.27 -0.73
CA ASN A 141 7.98 -7.23 -0.85
C ASN A 141 7.79 -6.76 -2.30
N TYR A 142 6.72 -6.02 -2.54
CA TYR A 142 6.39 -5.40 -3.83
C TYR A 142 6.28 -3.89 -3.64
N ALA A 143 6.83 -3.11 -4.57
CA ALA A 143 6.97 -1.67 -4.41
C ALA A 143 6.53 -0.89 -5.66
N GLU A 144 6.15 0.37 -5.44
CA GLU A 144 5.85 1.35 -6.46
C GLU A 144 6.30 2.74 -5.96
N VAL A 145 6.75 3.62 -6.86
CA VAL A 145 7.12 4.99 -6.47
C VAL A 145 5.85 5.81 -6.21
N VAL A 146 5.83 6.49 -5.07
CA VAL A 146 4.67 7.29 -4.63
C VAL A 146 5.04 8.76 -4.47
N GLU A 147 6.30 9.08 -4.16
CA GLU A 147 6.72 10.45 -3.96
C GLU A 147 8.16 10.69 -4.41
N LEU A 148 8.38 11.89 -4.96
CA LEU A 148 9.69 12.49 -5.13
C LEU A 148 9.82 13.58 -4.07
N ASP A 149 10.45 13.26 -2.95
CA ASP A 149 10.65 14.20 -1.84
C ASP A 149 11.80 15.15 -2.16
N GLU A 150 11.45 16.33 -2.66
CA GLU A 150 12.37 17.45 -2.87
C GLU A 150 12.80 18.11 -1.55
N ARG A 151 12.09 17.88 -0.43
CA ARG A 151 12.32 18.57 0.85
C ARG A 151 13.41 17.91 1.69
N GLN A 152 13.65 16.61 1.51
CA GLN A 152 14.79 15.93 2.16
C GLN A 152 16.15 16.28 1.54
N ALA A 153 16.18 16.73 0.28
CA ALA A 153 17.37 17.27 -0.38
C ALA A 153 18.01 18.41 0.43
N SER A 154 17.18 19.24 1.07
CA SER A 154 17.59 20.43 1.82
C SER A 154 18.36 20.15 3.12
N ARG A 155 18.30 18.91 3.65
CA ARG A 155 18.98 18.54 4.90
C ARG A 155 20.34 17.85 4.68
N ARG A 156 20.61 17.39 3.46
CA ARG A 156 21.90 16.79 3.06
C ARG A 156 22.51 17.68 1.97
N ARG A 157 23.21 18.74 2.39
CA ARG A 157 23.89 19.65 1.46
C ARG A 157 24.82 18.86 0.54
N ALA A 158 24.69 19.13 -0.75
CA ALA A 158 25.47 18.64 -1.89
C ALA A 158 25.11 17.23 -2.39
N ILE A 159 24.15 17.19 -3.32
CA ILE A 159 24.01 16.41 -4.57
C ILE A 159 22.56 16.72 -5.02
N ASP A 160 22.29 16.87 -6.32
CA ASP A 160 20.97 17.12 -6.94
C ASP A 160 19.86 16.12 -6.51
N SER A 161 19.44 16.14 -5.24
CA SER A 161 18.93 14.95 -4.54
C SER A 161 17.44 15.01 -4.26
N THR A 162 16.63 15.00 -5.31
CA THR A 162 15.24 14.54 -5.16
C THR A 162 15.28 13.11 -4.62
N THR A 163 14.77 12.92 -3.41
CA THR A 163 14.77 11.60 -2.75
C THR A 163 13.55 10.83 -3.22
N ILE A 164 13.76 9.64 -3.78
CA ILE A 164 12.65 8.81 -4.27
C ILE A 164 12.17 7.90 -3.15
N ILE A 165 10.87 8.01 -2.85
CA ILE A 165 10.16 7.20 -1.86
C ILE A 165 9.24 6.22 -2.56
N LEU A 166 9.30 4.96 -2.14
CA LEU A 166 8.45 3.88 -2.59
C LEU A 166 7.53 3.44 -1.47
N ASP A 167 6.27 3.14 -1.80
CA ASP A 167 5.37 2.42 -0.91
C ASP A 167 5.41 0.93 -1.22
N ILE A 168 5.34 0.10 -0.18
CA ILE A 168 5.11 -1.33 -0.30
C ILE A 168 3.62 -1.56 -0.51
N CYS A 169 3.27 -2.15 -1.65
CA CYS A 169 1.89 -2.39 -2.05
C CYS A 169 1.74 -3.76 -2.71
N TYR A 170 0.70 -4.48 -2.34
CA TYR A 170 0.37 -5.75 -2.99
C TYR A 170 0.08 -5.49 -4.48
N GLY A 171 0.76 -6.23 -5.37
CA GLY A 171 0.68 -6.02 -6.82
C GLY A 171 1.59 -4.92 -7.38
N GLY A 172 2.51 -4.37 -6.56
CA GLY A 172 3.54 -3.45 -7.02
C GLY A 172 4.36 -4.02 -8.19
N HIS A 173 4.80 -3.13 -9.07
CA HIS A 173 5.48 -3.51 -10.32
C HIS A 173 6.97 -3.77 -10.17
N PHE A 174 7.51 -3.57 -8.97
CA PHE A 174 8.91 -3.78 -8.65
C PHE A 174 9.02 -4.69 -7.44
N TRP A 175 9.87 -5.71 -7.52
CA TRP A 175 10.13 -6.66 -6.45
C TRP A 175 11.29 -6.19 -5.60
N VAL A 176 11.09 -6.19 -4.29
CA VAL A 176 12.16 -6.02 -3.30
C VAL A 176 12.70 -7.41 -2.98
N VAL A 177 13.98 -7.60 -3.24
CA VAL A 177 14.70 -8.85 -3.05
C VAL A 177 15.79 -8.63 -2.01
N GLN A 178 15.79 -9.47 -0.98
CA GLN A 178 16.90 -9.57 -0.04
C GLN A 178 17.80 -10.71 -0.50
N ILE A 179 19.03 -10.38 -0.87
CA ILE A 179 19.95 -11.34 -1.50
C ILE A 179 20.81 -12.04 -0.45
N ASP A 180 21.19 -11.32 0.60
CA ASP A 180 22.04 -11.82 1.67
C ASP A 180 21.56 -11.31 3.04
N GLU A 181 22.21 -11.78 4.10
CA GLU A 181 21.99 -11.32 5.47
C GLU A 181 22.48 -9.88 5.69
N SER A 182 23.12 -9.26 4.69
CA SER A 182 23.76 -7.94 4.83
C SER A 182 22.77 -6.78 4.68
N ASN A 183 21.52 -6.90 5.16
CA ASN A 183 20.49 -5.85 5.16
C ASN A 183 20.40 -5.02 3.86
N ASN A 184 20.82 -5.60 2.73
CA ASN A 184 20.87 -4.95 1.44
C ASN A 184 19.67 -5.43 0.64
N TYR A 185 18.89 -4.47 0.16
CA TYR A 185 17.64 -4.75 -0.51
C TYR A 185 17.65 -4.18 -1.92
N TYR A 186 17.35 -5.04 -2.87
CA TYR A 186 17.49 -4.74 -4.28
C TYR A 186 16.12 -4.72 -4.96
N LEU A 187 15.90 -3.73 -5.82
CA LEU A 187 14.71 -3.59 -6.62
C LEU A 187 14.94 -4.14 -8.02
N PHE A 188 14.10 -5.08 -8.41
CA PHE A 188 13.99 -5.62 -9.76
C PHE A 188 12.61 -5.28 -10.33
N PRO A 189 12.50 -4.89 -11.61
CA PRO A 189 11.18 -4.85 -12.26
C PRO A 189 10.55 -6.24 -12.25
N ASN A 190 9.24 -6.36 -12.11
CA ASN A 190 8.59 -7.67 -12.05
C ASN A 190 8.52 -8.43 -13.39
N ASN A 191 8.94 -7.78 -14.49
CA ASN A 191 8.96 -8.31 -15.85
C ASN A 191 10.08 -7.64 -16.66
N HIS A 192 10.46 -8.21 -17.81
CA HIS A 192 11.44 -7.64 -18.76
C HIS A 192 10.89 -6.51 -19.62
N GLN A 193 9.62 -6.16 -19.45
CA GLN A 193 8.96 -5.07 -20.15
C GLN A 193 8.30 -4.17 -19.10
N ILE A 194 8.54 -2.88 -19.22
CA ILE A 194 7.95 -1.85 -18.36
C ILE A 194 6.80 -1.22 -19.15
N ASN A 195 5.60 -1.30 -18.60
CA ASN A 195 4.42 -0.73 -19.24
C ASN A 195 4.46 0.80 -19.16
N PHE A 196 3.72 1.47 -20.05
CA PHE A 196 3.60 2.93 -20.03
C PHE A 196 3.17 3.49 -18.66
N SER A 197 2.25 2.81 -17.97
CA SER A 197 1.82 3.17 -16.61
C SER A 197 2.94 3.16 -15.57
N GLN A 198 4.04 2.45 -15.86
CA GLN A 198 5.21 2.29 -14.99
C GLN A 198 6.38 3.17 -15.44
N ALA A 199 6.28 3.86 -16.58
CA ALA A 199 7.38 4.60 -17.18
C ALA A 199 7.95 5.66 -16.23
N PHE A 200 7.09 6.34 -15.48
CA PHE A 200 7.51 7.31 -14.46
C PHE A 200 8.38 6.67 -13.37
N THR A 201 7.87 5.59 -12.77
CA THR A 201 8.55 4.81 -11.73
C THR A 201 9.87 4.24 -12.25
N ALA A 202 9.88 3.70 -13.46
CA ALA A 202 11.08 3.18 -14.11
C ALA A 202 12.16 4.25 -14.32
N LYS A 203 11.81 5.43 -14.85
CA LYS A 203 12.75 6.56 -15.03
C LYS A 203 13.31 7.05 -13.68
N ALA A 204 12.50 6.99 -12.63
CA ALA A 204 12.93 7.35 -11.29
C ALA A 204 13.95 6.33 -10.76
N LEU A 205 13.68 5.03 -10.91
CA LEU A 205 14.47 3.97 -10.27
C LEU A 205 15.69 3.52 -11.09
N PHE A 206 15.68 3.65 -12.41
CA PHE A 206 16.69 3.06 -13.29
C PHE A 206 17.22 4.05 -14.33
N ASN A 207 18.53 3.96 -14.59
CA ASN A 207 19.16 4.55 -15.76
C ASN A 207 18.98 3.64 -16.98
N GLY A 208 19.09 4.20 -18.19
CA GLY A 208 19.03 3.43 -19.44
C GLY A 208 17.63 3.01 -19.87
N TYR A 209 16.59 3.26 -19.05
CA TYR A 209 15.20 3.13 -19.49
C TYR A 209 14.86 4.23 -20.50
N LEU A 210 14.43 3.82 -21.69
CA LEU A 210 13.76 4.69 -22.66
C LEU A 210 12.29 4.33 -22.71
N GLU A 211 11.44 5.35 -22.80
CA GLU A 211 10.00 5.17 -22.91
C GLU A 211 9.66 4.68 -24.31
N ASP A 212 9.64 3.36 -24.46
CA ASP A 212 9.23 2.65 -25.66
C ASP A 212 8.39 1.44 -25.24
N ASP A 213 7.19 1.35 -25.77
CA ASP A 213 6.16 0.41 -25.33
C ASP A 213 6.47 -1.05 -25.71
N LYS A 214 7.47 -1.29 -26.56
CA LYS A 214 7.84 -2.63 -27.06
C LYS A 214 9.25 -3.08 -26.69
N SER A 215 10.05 -2.20 -26.10
CA SER A 215 11.42 -2.55 -25.76
C SER A 215 11.47 -3.45 -24.53
N THR A 216 12.18 -4.58 -24.66
CA THR A 216 12.58 -5.40 -23.51
C THR A 216 13.93 -4.92 -22.99
N PHE A 217 14.27 -5.29 -21.76
CA PHE A 217 15.56 -4.93 -21.18
C PHE A 217 16.20 -6.08 -20.41
N THR A 218 17.49 -5.94 -20.19
CA THR A 218 18.25 -6.70 -19.20
C THR A 218 18.60 -5.78 -18.03
N VAL A 219 18.56 -6.32 -16.82
CA VAL A 219 19.06 -5.64 -15.63
C VAL A 219 20.57 -5.82 -15.61
N ILE A 220 21.31 -4.71 -15.63
CA ILE A 220 22.76 -4.70 -15.45
C ILE A 220 23.07 -4.58 -13.96
N ASN A 221 22.43 -3.62 -13.29
CA ASN A 221 22.47 -3.45 -11.84
C ASN A 221 21.05 -3.19 -11.34
N PRO A 222 20.55 -3.93 -10.32
CA PRO A 222 19.29 -3.57 -9.69
C PRO A 222 19.42 -2.28 -8.88
N ALA A 223 18.30 -1.60 -8.65
CA ALA A 223 18.26 -0.44 -7.79
C ALA A 223 18.46 -0.86 -6.32
N LEU A 224 19.14 -0.04 -5.52
CA LEU A 224 19.38 -0.30 -4.10
C LEU A 224 18.41 0.53 -3.26
N VAL A 225 17.73 -0.12 -2.33
CA VAL A 225 16.76 0.53 -1.44
C VAL A 225 17.02 0.22 0.03
N THR A 226 16.49 1.05 0.90
CA THR A 226 16.46 0.82 2.35
C THR A 226 15.07 1.07 2.90
N PRO A 227 14.60 0.27 3.87
CA PRO A 227 13.36 0.59 4.57
C PRO A 227 13.52 1.89 5.37
N ILE A 228 12.52 2.76 5.31
CA ILE A 228 12.34 3.90 6.23
C ILE A 228 11.42 3.49 7.37
N ASN A 229 10.35 2.77 7.05
CA ASN A 229 9.37 2.21 7.97
C ASN A 229 8.72 0.97 7.33
N ASP A 230 7.76 0.35 8.00
CA ASP A 230 7.10 -0.89 7.55
C ASP A 230 6.42 -0.79 6.17
N LYS A 231 6.13 0.43 5.70
CA LYS A 231 5.40 0.68 4.46
C LYS A 231 6.18 1.45 3.43
N GLN A 232 7.25 2.13 3.82
CA GLN A 232 7.95 3.07 2.97
C GLN A 232 9.44 2.76 2.88
N TRP A 233 9.95 2.86 1.66
CA TRP A 233 11.31 2.55 1.29
C TRP A 233 11.92 3.72 0.55
N GLN A 234 13.21 3.92 0.74
CA GLN A 234 13.97 4.97 0.10
C GLN A 234 14.91 4.39 -0.95
N LEU A 235 14.97 5.01 -2.11
CA LEU A 235 16.02 4.74 -3.08
C LEU A 235 17.37 5.26 -2.58
N LEU A 236 18.35 4.37 -2.43
CA LEU A 236 19.74 4.71 -2.14
C LEU A 236 20.56 4.91 -3.42
N LYS A 237 20.33 4.06 -4.42
CA LYS A 237 21.05 4.11 -5.70
C LYS A 237 20.15 3.63 -6.83
N LYS A 238 20.12 4.38 -7.93
CA LYS A 238 19.46 3.95 -9.17
C LYS A 238 20.11 2.66 -9.70
N GLY A 239 19.28 1.80 -10.27
CA GLY A 239 19.76 0.66 -11.06
C GLY A 239 20.11 1.07 -12.48
N ASP A 240 20.59 0.13 -13.27
CA ASP A 240 20.94 0.30 -14.67
C ASP A 240 20.26 -0.78 -15.51
N LEU A 241 19.50 -0.37 -16.52
CA LEU A 241 18.88 -1.25 -17.51
C LEU A 241 19.58 -1.07 -18.85
N GLN A 242 19.66 -2.16 -19.61
CA GLN A 242 20.12 -2.14 -21.00
C GLN A 242 19.00 -2.66 -21.90
N LEU A 243 18.58 -1.83 -22.85
CA LEU A 243 17.56 -2.20 -23.83
C LEU A 243 18.06 -3.31 -24.74
N VAL A 244 17.18 -4.28 -24.99
CA VAL A 244 17.36 -5.34 -25.98
C VAL A 244 16.54 -4.94 -27.19
N ASN A 245 17.19 -4.30 -28.16
CA ASN A 245 16.53 -3.97 -29.42
C ASN A 245 16.25 -5.26 -30.18
N HIS A 246 14.97 -5.59 -30.38
CA HIS A 246 14.58 -6.54 -31.42
C HIS A 246 14.71 -5.83 -32.76
N VAL A 247 15.81 -6.11 -33.48
CA VAL A 247 15.99 -5.77 -34.90
C VAL A 247 15.08 -6.67 -35.74
#